data_AF-A0A930EHC0-F1
#
_entry.id   AF-A0A930EHC0-F1
#
_cell.length_a   1.000
_cell.length_b   1.000
_cell.length_c   1.000
_cell.angle_alpha   90.00
_cell.angle_beta   90.00
_cell.angle_gamma   90.00
#
_symmetry.space_group_name_H-M   'P 1'
#
loop_
_entity.id
_entity.type
_entity.pdbx_description
1 polymer ?
#
loop_
_entity_poly.entity_id
_entity_poly.type
_entity_poly.pdbx_seq_one_letter_code
_entity_poly.pdbx_strand_id
1 'polypeptide(L)'
;DLEWLQQNYPDIPLIATQDFRARFYPRDEAEGGKLLAIGQKAAYFTGTNHFVNLIANNSWYGYDAIKKLAAEMIDAFNNEKDTKSIIQVKAWGCSA
;
A
#
# COMPACT_ATOMS: atom_id res chain seq x y z
N ASP A 1 -11.28 -17.52 -2.30
CA ASP A 1 -10.76 -16.26 -2.90
C ASP A 1 -9.24 -16.16 -2.87
N LEU A 2 -8.57 -16.19 -1.71
CA LEU A 2 -7.10 -16.18 -1.65
C LEU A 2 -6.46 -17.44 -2.29
N GLU A 3 -6.99 -18.63 -2.00
CA GLU A 3 -6.50 -19.88 -2.59
C GLU A 3 -6.61 -19.89 -4.12
N TRP A 4 -7.69 -19.32 -4.67
CA TRP A 4 -7.86 -19.18 -6.11
C TRP A 4 -6.77 -18.27 -6.71
N LEU A 5 -6.47 -17.16 -6.05
CA LEU A 5 -5.42 -16.23 -6.49
C LEU A 5 -4.03 -16.90 -6.45
N GLN A 6 -3.73 -17.66 -5.40
CA GLN A 6 -2.48 -18.43 -5.30
C GLN A 6 -2.35 -19.49 -6.40
N GLN A 7 -3.44 -20.16 -6.75
CA GLN A 7 -3.44 -21.19 -7.79
C GLN A 7 -3.27 -20.62 -9.20
N ASN A 8 -3.90 -19.47 -9.49
CA ASN A 8 -3.94 -18.89 -10.83
C ASN A 8 -2.81 -17.88 -11.08
N TYR A 9 -2.29 -17.25 -10.03
CA TYR A 9 -1.23 -16.24 -10.08
C TYR A 9 -0.21 -16.46 -8.96
N PRO A 10 0.52 -17.60 -8.99
CA PRO A 10 1.44 -17.98 -7.92
C PRO A 10 2.60 -16.98 -7.72
N ASP A 11 2.94 -16.23 -8.77
CA ASP A 11 4.01 -15.23 -8.74
C ASP A 11 3.62 -13.94 -8.01
N ILE A 12 2.33 -13.75 -7.67
CA ILE A 12 1.87 -12.60 -6.90
C ILE A 12 2.04 -12.92 -5.41
N PRO A 13 2.93 -12.22 -4.68
CA PRO A 13 3.12 -12.47 -3.26
C PRO A 13 1.89 -12.08 -2.46
N LEU A 14 1.50 -12.94 -1.51
CA LEU A 14 0.43 -12.65 -0.56
C LEU A 14 1.00 -12.40 0.83
N ILE A 15 0.87 -11.16 1.29
CA ILE A 15 1.46 -10.69 2.55
C ILE A 15 0.34 -10.24 3.49
N ALA A 16 0.41 -10.69 4.75
CA ALA A 16 -0.58 -10.35 5.76
C ALA A 16 -0.47 -8.88 6.20
N THR A 17 -1.55 -8.11 6.06
CA THR A 17 -1.57 -6.66 6.38
C THR A 17 -1.93 -6.32 7.84
N GLN A 18 -2.21 -7.34 8.67
CA GLN A 18 -2.62 -7.18 10.07
C GLN A 18 -1.70 -7.87 11.08
N ASP A 19 -0.61 -8.51 10.63
CA ASP A 19 0.35 -9.08 11.55
C ASP A 19 1.18 -7.96 12.21
N PHE A 20 1.20 -7.93 13.54
CA PHE A 20 1.97 -6.92 14.29
C PHE A 20 3.46 -7.00 14.00
N ARG A 21 3.97 -8.17 13.59
CA ARG A 21 5.38 -8.38 13.25
C ARG A 21 5.78 -7.65 11.98
N ALA A 22 4.83 -7.35 11.10
CA ALA A 22 5.08 -6.65 9.84
C ALA A 22 5.69 -5.25 10.04
N ARG A 23 5.55 -4.64 11.22
CA ARG A 23 6.20 -3.36 11.56
C ARG A 23 7.72 -3.46 11.62
N PHE A 24 8.26 -4.65 11.84
CA PHE A 24 9.69 -4.92 11.95
C PHE A 24 10.33 -5.41 10.65
N TYR A 25 9.54 -5.65 9.60
CA TYR A 25 10.11 -6.03 8.32
C TYR A 25 10.90 -4.85 7.70
N PRO A 26 11.98 -5.16 6.96
CA PRO A 26 12.66 -4.19 6.11
C PRO A 26 11.65 -3.50 5.17
N ARG A 27 11.91 -2.23 4.86
CA ARG A 27 11.03 -1.38 4.02
C ARG A 27 11.84 -0.84 2.84
N ASP A 28 12.61 -1.73 2.23
CA ASP A 28 13.61 -1.47 1.21
C ASP A 28 13.14 -1.95 -0.19
N GLU A 29 11.92 -2.47 -0.31
CA GLU A 29 11.37 -2.91 -1.61
C GLU A 29 11.36 -1.79 -2.66
N ALA A 30 11.15 -0.53 -2.23
CA ALA A 30 11.22 0.63 -3.11
C ALA A 30 12.65 1.08 -3.47
N GLU A 31 13.70 0.56 -2.83
CA GLU A 31 15.09 0.87 -3.20
C GLU A 31 15.47 0.26 -4.55
N GLY A 32 14.80 -0.83 -4.95
CA GLY A 32 15.00 -1.52 -6.22
C GLY A 32 14.42 -0.79 -7.44
N GLY A 33 13.72 0.33 -7.25
CA GLY A 33 13.15 1.13 -8.33
C GLY A 33 11.77 1.71 -8.00
N LYS A 34 11.09 2.22 -9.02
CA LYS A 34 9.82 2.92 -8.84
C LYS A 34 8.69 1.94 -8.55
N LEU A 35 8.33 1.83 -7.27
CA LEU A 35 7.23 0.98 -6.78
C LEU A 35 5.98 1.83 -6.50
N LEU A 36 4.86 1.50 -7.15
CA LEU A 36 3.56 2.13 -6.89
C LEU A 36 2.77 1.33 -5.85
N ALA A 37 2.49 1.93 -4.70
CA ALA A 37 1.64 1.32 -3.68
C ALA A 37 0.20 1.84 -3.74
N ILE A 38 -0.76 0.96 -3.48
CA ILE A 38 -2.17 1.34 -3.35
C ILE A 38 -2.56 1.27 -1.89
N GLY A 39 -2.82 2.43 -1.29
CA GLY A 39 -3.18 2.59 0.11
C GLY A 39 -1.98 2.81 1.03
N GLN A 40 -2.28 3.43 2.18
CA GLN A 40 -1.25 3.85 3.14
C GLN A 40 -0.44 2.68 3.70
N LYS A 41 -1.08 1.57 4.09
CA LYS A 41 -0.36 0.41 4.64
C LYS A 41 0.64 -0.19 3.65
N ALA A 42 0.26 -0.30 2.38
CA ALA A 42 1.15 -0.80 1.33
C ALA A 42 2.37 0.12 1.16
N ALA A 43 2.14 1.43 1.13
CA ALA A 43 3.22 2.42 1.03
C ALA A 43 4.17 2.35 2.24
N TYR A 44 3.61 2.20 3.44
CA TYR A 44 4.37 2.07 4.67
C TYR A 44 5.28 0.83 4.69
N PHE A 45 4.75 -0.34 4.31
CA PHE A 45 5.52 -1.58 4.36
C PHE A 45 6.60 -1.67 3.27
N THR A 46 6.32 -1.12 2.09
CA THR A 46 7.27 -1.15 0.96
C THR A 46 8.29 -0.01 0.98
N GLY A 47 8.03 1.05 1.76
CA GLY A 47 8.89 2.22 1.87
C GLY A 47 8.77 3.24 0.73
N THR A 48 7.78 3.09 -0.17
CA THR A 48 7.63 3.99 -1.32
C THR A 48 6.98 5.34 -0.97
N ASN A 49 7.38 6.38 -1.70
CA ASN A 49 6.70 7.69 -1.75
C ASN A 49 5.65 7.76 -2.86
N HIS A 50 5.63 6.79 -3.78
CA HIS A 50 4.65 6.71 -4.85
C HIS A 50 3.47 5.87 -4.40
N PHE A 51 2.44 6.52 -3.86
CA PHE A 51 1.25 5.80 -3.44
C PHE A 51 -0.06 6.53 -3.66
N VAL A 52 -1.11 5.74 -3.88
CA VAL A 52 -2.49 6.22 -3.85
C VAL A 52 -2.92 6.29 -2.39
N ASN A 53 -3.33 7.47 -1.93
CA ASN A 53 -3.79 7.67 -0.56
C ASN A 53 -5.23 7.14 -0.36
N LEU A 54 -5.42 5.85 -0.62
CA LEU A 54 -6.69 5.17 -0.44
C LEU A 54 -6.82 4.68 1.01
N ILE A 55 -7.88 5.12 1.68
CA ILE A 55 -8.25 4.69 3.02
C ILE A 55 -9.43 3.71 2.89
N ALA A 56 -9.48 2.69 3.76
CA ALA A 56 -10.63 1.79 3.81
C ALA A 56 -11.93 2.57 4.03
N ASN A 57 -13.00 2.19 3.32
CA ASN A 57 -14.32 2.85 3.35
C ASN A 57 -14.38 4.26 2.73
N ASN A 58 -13.54 4.59 1.73
CA ASN A 58 -13.56 5.90 1.04
C ASN A 58 -14.81 6.16 0.16
N SER A 59 -15.89 5.39 0.33
CA SER A 59 -17.15 5.48 -0.44
C SER A 59 -17.00 5.40 -1.97
N TRP A 60 -15.88 4.88 -2.48
CA TRP A 60 -15.66 4.71 -3.92
C TRP A 60 -16.33 3.42 -4.39
N TYR A 61 -17.27 3.54 -5.32
CA TYR A 61 -17.97 2.41 -5.91
C TYR A 61 -18.31 2.65 -7.38
N GLY A 62 -18.48 1.57 -8.15
CA GLY A 62 -18.90 1.59 -9.54
C GLY A 62 -17.84 2.09 -10.52
N TYR A 63 -18.26 2.39 -11.74
CA TYR A 63 -17.37 2.75 -12.85
C TYR A 63 -16.59 4.06 -12.61
N ASP A 64 -17.24 5.06 -12.01
CA ASP A 64 -16.57 6.34 -11.72
C ASP A 64 -15.44 6.19 -10.71
N ALA A 65 -15.59 5.29 -9.73
CA ALA A 65 -14.52 4.95 -8.81
C ALA A 65 -13.33 4.28 -9.50
N ILE A 66 -13.56 3.42 -10.49
CA ILE A 66 -12.50 2.77 -11.25
C ILE A 66 -11.69 3.82 -12.03
N LYS A 67 -12.38 4.74 -12.73
CA LYS A 67 -11.72 5.85 -13.43
C LYS A 67 -10.92 6.72 -12.46
N LYS A 68 -11.50 7.04 -11.30
CA LYS A 68 -10.83 7.84 -10.27
C LYS A 68 -9.59 7.14 -9.73
N LEU A 69 -9.68 5.85 -9.43
CA LEU A 69 -8.53 5.05 -8.99
C LEU A 69 -7.41 5.03 -10.04
N ALA A 70 -7.76 4.83 -11.32
CA ALA A 70 -6.78 4.85 -12.41
C ALA A 70 -6.08 6.22 -12.53
N ALA A 71 -6.83 7.32 -12.44
CA ALA A 71 -6.26 8.67 -12.46
C ALA A 71 -5.31 8.90 -11.26
N GLU A 72 -5.71 8.46 -10.07
CA GLU A 72 -4.89 8.57 -8.86
C GLU A 72 -3.64 7.69 -8.91
N MET A 73 -3.71 6.51 -9.54
CA MET A 73 -2.54 5.66 -9.78
C MET A 73 -1.53 6.36 -10.69
N ILE A 74 -1.99 7.04 -11.75
CA ILE A 74 -1.12 7.80 -12.66
C ILE A 74 -0.48 8.98 -11.92
N ASP A 75 -1.27 9.73 -11.15
CA ASP A 75 -0.74 10.82 -10.32
C ASP A 75 0.31 10.30 -9.32
N ALA A 76 -0.02 9.27 -8.55
CA ALA A 76 0.87 8.68 -7.57
C ALA A 76 2.14 8.12 -8.19
N PHE A 77 2.08 7.59 -9.41
CA PHE A 77 3.25 7.13 -10.12
C PHE A 77 4.14 8.29 -10.58
N ASN A 78 3.58 9.43 -11.00
CA ASN A 78 4.36 10.55 -11.48
C ASN A 78 4.87 11.46 -10.35
N ASN A 79 4.08 11.62 -9.30
CA ASN A 79 4.29 12.57 -8.22
C ASN A 79 4.48 11.84 -6.88
N GLU A 80 5.65 12.04 -6.28
CA GLU A 80 5.92 11.55 -4.93
C GLU A 80 5.05 12.27 -3.89
N LYS A 81 4.65 11.53 -2.86
CA LYS A 81 3.97 12.04 -1.68
C LYS A 81 4.88 11.84 -0.48
N ASP A 82 4.89 12.78 0.46
CA ASP A 82 5.64 12.60 1.70
C ASP A 82 4.93 11.58 2.61
N THR A 83 5.28 10.32 2.41
CA THR A 83 4.69 9.19 3.14
C THR A 83 4.85 9.36 4.67
N LYS A 84 5.94 9.98 5.14
CA LYS A 84 6.22 10.12 6.58
C LYS A 84 5.31 11.14 7.25
N SER A 85 4.93 12.22 6.56
CA SER A 85 3.98 13.20 7.10
C SER A 85 2.53 12.74 6.96
N ILE A 86 2.21 11.95 5.93
CA ILE A 86 0.82 11.51 5.65
C ILE A 86 0.42 10.30 6.51
N ILE A 87 1.31 9.32 6.69
CA ILE A 87 0.97 8.07 7.37
C ILE A 87 1.19 8.21 8.88
N GLN A 88 0.10 8.18 9.64
CA GLN A 88 0.16 8.12 11.09
C GLN A 88 0.43 6.68 11.58
N VAL A 89 1.61 6.47 12.16
CA VAL A 89 1.93 5.21 12.84
C VAL A 89 1.38 5.24 14.26
N LYS A 90 0.32 4.47 14.52
CA LYS A 90 -0.26 4.31 15.86
C LYS A 90 0.55 3.28 16.67
N ALA A 91 0.51 3.36 18.00
CA ALA A 91 1.26 2.52 18.95
C ALA A 91 2.79 2.77 19.07
N TRP A 92 3.25 4.00 18.83
CA TRP A 92 4.57 4.45 19.30
C TRP A 92 4.56 4.57 20.83
N GLY A 93 5.28 3.66 21.53
CA GLY A 93 5.47 3.76 22.99
C GLY A 93 5.04 2.55 23.83
N CYS A 94 4.48 1.49 23.25
CA CYS A 94 4.33 0.22 23.97
C CYS A 94 5.61 -0.61 23.80
N SER A 95 6.53 -0.46 24.74
CA SER A 95 7.59 -1.42 25.01
C SER A 95 6.94 -2.75 25.40
N ALA A 96 7.32 -3.85 24.73
CA ALA A 96 7.04 -5.19 25.23
C ALA A 96 7.99 -5.53 26.38
#